data_AF-A0A8T4UII1-F1
#
_entry.id   AF-A0A8T4UII1-F1
#
_cell.length_a   1.000
_cell.length_b   1.000
_cell.length_c   1.000
_cell.angle_alpha   90.00
_cell.angle_beta   90.00
_cell.angle_gamma   90.00
#
_symmetry.space_group_name_H-M   'P 1'
#
loop_
_entity.id
_entity.type
_entity.pdbx_description
1 polymer ?
#
loop_
_entity_poly.entity_id
_entity_poly.type
_entity_poly.pdbx_seq_one_letter_code
_entity_poly.pdbx_strand_id
1 'polypeptide(L)' 'MARTDMSKMGAADLKARLAELLADRVRLSAKVQAGTDQKAAELRRAVRKGIARVHTLLRERERTQG' A
#
# COMPACT_ATOMS: atom_id res chain seq x y z
N MET A 1 -3.61 -8.42 -3.13
CA MET A 1 -2.24 -8.96 -2.97
C MET A 1 -2.12 -9.71 -1.66
N ALA A 2 -1.73 -10.98 -1.72
CA ALA A 2 -1.44 -11.76 -0.52
C ALA A 2 -0.10 -11.31 0.08
N ARG A 3 0.09 -11.49 1.39
CA ARG A 3 1.36 -11.16 2.07
C ARG A 3 2.53 -11.90 1.45
N THR A 4 2.28 -13.14 1.05
CA THR A 4 3.22 -14.10 0.48
C THR A 4 3.84 -13.63 -0.83
N ASP A 5 3.11 -12.85 -1.63
CA ASP A 5 3.62 -12.30 -2.89
C ASP A 5 4.57 -11.13 -2.60
N MET A 6 4.21 -10.29 -1.63
CA MET A 6 4.97 -9.10 -1.27
C MET A 6 6.26 -9.43 -0.51
N SER A 7 6.30 -10.52 0.26
CA SER A 7 7.51 -10.92 0.99
C SER A 7 8.67 -11.29 0.07
N LYS A 8 8.37 -11.73 -1.16
CA LYS A 8 9.36 -12.08 -2.20
C LYS A 8 9.96 -10.85 -2.89
N MET A 9 9.30 -9.69 -2.83
CA MET A 9 9.75 -8.46 -3.48
C MET A 9 11.00 -7.87 -2.80
N GLY A 10 11.92 -7.28 -3.56
CA GLY A 10 13.08 -6.58 -3.01
C GLY A 10 12.69 -5.35 -2.17
N ALA A 11 13.62 -4.84 -1.34
CA ALA A 11 13.36 -3.61 -0.59
C ALA A 11 13.10 -2.40 -1.52
N ALA A 12 13.77 -2.35 -2.66
CA ALA A 12 13.53 -1.35 -3.71
C ALA A 12 12.12 -1.47 -4.30
N ASP A 13 11.68 -2.68 -4.64
CA ASP A 13 10.35 -2.92 -5.19
C ASP A 13 9.24 -2.62 -4.17
N LEU A 14 9.47 -2.95 -2.90
CA LEU A 14 8.56 -2.59 -1.81
C LEU A 14 8.43 -1.06 -1.67
N LYS A 15 9.54 -0.31 -1.83
CA LYS A 15 9.51 1.17 -1.84
C LYS A 15 8.77 1.72 -3.07
N ALA A 16 8.99 1.16 -4.26
CA ALA A 16 8.26 1.54 -5.47
C ALA A 16 6.75 1.29 -5.29
N ARG A 17 6.39 0.12 -4.76
CA ARG A 17 5.00 -0.23 -4.47
C ARG A 17 4.36 0.67 -3.42
N LEU A 18 5.13 1.11 -2.42
CA LEU A 18 4.67 2.10 -1.45
C LEU A 18 4.30 3.42 -2.13
N ALA A 19 5.14 3.91 -3.04
CA ALA A 19 4.89 5.14 -3.79
C ALA A 19 3.60 5.05 -4.63
N GLU A 20 3.39 3.93 -5.33
CA GLU A 20 2.14 3.66 -6.07
C GLU A 20 0.91 3.70 -5.15
N LEU A 21 0.96 3.00 -4.01
CA LEU A 21 -0.15 2.96 -3.07
C LEU A 21 -0.45 4.33 -2.45
N LEU A 22 0.58 5.15 -2.21
CA LEU A 22 0.40 6.52 -1.73
C LEU A 22 -0.28 7.40 -2.78
N ALA A 23 0.11 7.29 -4.06
CA ALA A 23 -0.56 7.99 -5.15
C ALA A 23 -2.03 7.57 -5.29
N ASP A 24 -2.30 6.26 -5.23
CA ASP A 24 -3.66 5.72 -5.27
C ASP A 24 -4.52 6.22 -4.10
N ARG A 25 -3.93 6.32 -2.89
CA ARG A 25 -4.63 6.84 -1.72
C ARG A 25 -5.11 8.28 -1.93
N VAL A 26 -4.27 9.13 -2.53
CA VAL A 26 -4.64 10.54 -2.84
C VAL A 26 -5.78 10.56 -3.85
N ARG A 27 -5.62 9.82 -4.96
CA ARG A 27 -6.62 9.74 -6.04
C ARG A 27 -7.98 9.24 -5.55
N LEU A 28 -7.98 8.20 -4.73
CA LEU A 28 -9.20 7.64 -4.14
C LEU A 28 -9.81 8.56 -3.10
N SER A 29 -9.01 9.29 -2.33
CA SER A 29 -9.54 10.28 -1.37
C SER A 29 -10.30 11.39 -2.08
N ALA A 30 -9.79 11.89 -3.21
CA ALA A 30 -10.50 12.87 -4.04
C ALA A 30 -11.84 12.32 -4.56
N LYS A 31 -11.86 11.08 -5.07
CA LYS A 31 -13.11 10.43 -5.54
C LYS A 31 -14.14 10.21 -4.43
N VAL A 32 -13.69 9.80 -3.25
CA VAL A 32 -14.58 9.63 -2.07
C VAL A 32 -15.16 10.97 -1.66
N GLN A 33 -14.34 12.03 -1.61
CA GLN A 33 -14.77 13.36 -1.20
C GLN A 33 -15.75 13.98 -2.22
N ALA A 34 -15.56 13.72 -3.51
CA ALA A 34 -16.48 14.14 -4.56
C ALA A 34 -17.81 13.36 -4.54
N GLY A 35 -17.91 12.25 -3.79
CA GLY A 35 -19.11 11.40 -3.74
C GLY A 35 -19.39 10.63 -5.03
N THR A 36 -18.42 10.59 -5.96
CA THR A 36 -18.63 10.08 -7.32
C THR A 36 -18.42 8.58 -7.47
N ASP A 37 -17.93 7.88 -6.44
CA ASP A 37 -17.57 6.46 -6.54
C ASP A 37 -17.74 5.73 -5.20
N GLN A 38 -18.79 4.92 -5.08
CA GLN A 38 -19.08 4.11 -3.89
C GLN A 38 -18.00 3.05 -3.62
N LYS A 39 -17.32 2.55 -4.67
CA LYS A 39 -16.22 1.58 -4.53
C LYS A 39 -14.92 2.25 -4.11
N ALA A 40 -14.78 3.56 -4.30
CA ALA A 40 -13.56 4.28 -3.92
C ALA A 40 -13.29 4.23 -2.41
N ALA A 41 -14.34 4.16 -1.57
CA ALA A 41 -14.18 4.03 -0.11
C ALA A 41 -13.59 2.66 0.28
N GLU A 42 -14.07 1.59 -0.34
CA GLU A 42 -13.56 0.23 -0.14
C GLU A 42 -12.13 0.09 -0.65
N LEU A 43 -11.85 0.58 -1.87
CA LEU A 43 -10.51 0.61 -2.44
C LEU A 43 -9.56 1.42 -1.56
N ARG A 44 -9.98 2.56 -1.01
CA ARG A 44 -9.18 3.37 -0.07
C ARG A 44 -8.87 2.59 1.21
N ARG A 45 -9.77 1.74 1.69
CA ARG A 45 -9.51 0.85 2.84
C ARG A 45 -8.50 -0.24 2.46
N ALA A 46 -8.61 -0.82 1.27
CA ALA A 46 -7.66 -1.82 0.78
C ALA A 46 -6.24 -1.23 0.61
N VAL A 47 -6.13 -0.04 0.02
CA VAL A 47 -4.85 0.68 -0.16
C VAL A 47 -4.20 0.98 1.19
N ARG A 48 -4.96 1.44 2.20
CA ARG A 48 -4.43 1.66 3.55
C ARG A 48 -3.84 0.40 4.18
N LYS A 49 -4.53 -0.75 4.02
CA LYS A 49 -4.01 -2.06 4.47
C LYS A 49 -2.74 -2.44 3.71
N GLY A 50 -2.69 -2.17 2.40
CA GLY A 50 -1.51 -2.40 1.57
C GLY A 50 -0.29 -1.60 2.07
N ILE A 51 -0.46 -0.30 2.32
CA ILE A 51 0.58 0.58 2.86
C ILE A 51 1.13 0.04 4.19
N ALA A 52 0.24 -0.29 5.13
CA ALA A 52 0.65 -0.85 6.42
C ALA A 52 1.47 -2.14 6.26
N ARG A 53 1.05 -3.03 5.36
CA ARG A 53 1.76 -4.28 5.07
C ARG A 53 3.15 -4.04 4.46
N VAL A 54 3.29 -3.09 3.54
CA VAL A 54 4.60 -2.72 2.98
C VAL A 54 5.54 -2.21 4.09
N HIS A 55 5.07 -1.31 4.95
CA HIS A 55 5.86 -0.82 6.07
C HIS A 55 6.30 -1.94 7.03
N THR A 56 5.40 -2.87 7.35
CA THR A 56 5.76 -4.05 8.15
C THR A 56 6.88 -4.85 7.50
N LEU A 57 6.77 -5.15 6.20
CA LEU A 57 7.77 -5.94 5.48
C LEU A 57 9.12 -5.22 5.36
N LEU A 58 9.12 -3.91 5.12
CA LEU A 58 10.35 -3.10 5.11
C LEU A 58 11.03 -3.15 6.48
N ARG A 59 10.27 -2.98 7.57
CA ARG A 59 10.80 -3.03 8.93
C ARG A 59 11.29 -4.42 9.35
N GLU A 60 10.60 -5.48 8.93
CA GLU A 60 11.05 -6.87 9.14
C GLU A 60 12.39 -7.13 8.43
N ARG A 61 12.57 -6.58 7.22
CA ARG A 61 13.83 -6.67 6.47
C ARG A 61 14.96 -5.89 7.13
N GLU A 62 14.71 -4.66 7.56
CA GLU A 62 15.68 -3.84 8.30
C GLU A 62 16.16 -4.55 9.57
N ARG A 63 15.26 -5.21 10.31
CA ARG A 63 15.61 -5.99 11.51
C ARG A 63 16.38 -7.29 11.22
N THR A 64 16.24 -7.86 10.04
CA THR A 64 16.93 -9.11 9.67
C THR A 64 18.33 -8.82 9.10
N GLN A 65 18.58 -7.59 8.64
CA GLN A 65 19.85 -7.15 8.07
C GLN A 65 20.76 -6.36 9.05
N GLY A 66 20.28 -6.05 10.27
CA GLY A 66 21.05 -5.38 11.32
C GLY A 66 21.27 -6.29 12.51
#